data_AF-A0A6S7FVL9-F1
#
_entry.id   AF-A0A6S7FVL9-F1
#
_cell.length_a   1.000
_cell.length_b   1.000
_cell.length_c   1.000
_cell.angle_alpha   90.00
_cell.angle_beta   90.00
_cell.angle_gamma   90.00
#
_symmetry.space_group_name_H-M   'P 1'
#
loop_
_entity.id
_entity.type
_entity.pdbx_description
1 polymer ?
#
loop_
_entity_poly.entity_id
_entity_poly.type
_entity_poly.pdbx_seq_one_letter_code
_entity_poly.pdbx_strand_id
1 'polypeptide(L)'
;MLETKVQTIKGNLKLSSLLHKRTSKGALKEEDTEHLNILKRIAELQSQIKQVEKDVHHPEREILRIERSLSDVDTKRRDLEKRCALLSSYSKQCLEKARVFDEFRRRIEGRISHYRDLRRKSSGENTYFVQKSSLSGVPSLSDQQCYVGLESACTRNVRETCEAIGSFLHVLHDAYIADENPTRGHNDKTKAHLWTSVETILSQHAAADIYGSLTRTALDSSSNLQELTSRIDVRKDAKELKFKYENSGQLSDTSSPRPLLVSVHQLIEEGQAAHLKKFINTEKSRNGVHKGQRLLQDFQQNMEARQKALYGNNEESLALAQTLYRTELELVASKATMEFIENEIKELEILRSTKQAQLDTLYGKYRQIQDFEKIVQAKQNMIHVLVKHNSDSKSKLDQQRSEILKYSQDTLCAHESQVKALSSGLSNSVSQEITSFVSLSLHRLLFSDFDSHGRIPVSQLSINRLNSCYSSNENHIVTSILEILDFPDYMASDRLLSKVVETKSEVMETKEHLKHSKTVSDSLSDIEGINTADDNHVEEVQNAVEEHEQMENEQILPKVQERFSKATKALSECIVSMETVNSWWEQPAQYLVPWETVDGMNMRQWKDQWTVMTTRLRQLQSLQ
;
A
#
# COMPACT_ATOMS: atom_id res chain seq x y z
N MET A 1 -77.08 -34.70 60.73
CA MET A 1 -77.83 -34.42 61.97
C MET A 1 -78.27 -32.96 61.95
N LEU A 2 -79.45 -32.71 62.52
CA LEU A 2 -80.27 -31.48 62.56
C LEU A 2 -81.23 -31.28 61.38
N GLU A 3 -82.50 -31.21 61.78
CA GLU A 3 -83.73 -31.52 61.09
C GLU A 3 -84.43 -30.30 60.46
N THR A 4 -85.13 -30.59 59.37
CA THR A 4 -86.40 -30.04 58.86
C THR A 4 -87.06 -28.82 59.54
N LYS A 5 -87.57 -27.91 58.70
CA LYS A 5 -88.99 -27.51 58.66
C LYS A 5 -89.31 -26.67 57.41
N VAL A 6 -89.94 -27.26 56.41
CA VAL A 6 -90.72 -26.51 55.40
C VAL A 6 -92.18 -26.92 55.55
N GLN A 7 -92.99 -25.96 55.99
CA GLN A 7 -94.42 -26.09 56.20
C GLN A 7 -95.14 -26.26 54.86
N THR A 8 -95.75 -27.42 54.64
CA THR A 8 -96.77 -27.62 53.62
C THR A 8 -98.10 -27.05 54.13
N ILE A 9 -98.46 -25.84 53.68
CA ILE A 9 -99.79 -25.25 53.91
C ILE A 9 -100.73 -25.79 52.82
N LYS A 10 -101.71 -26.59 53.25
CA LYS A 10 -102.84 -27.07 52.44
C LYS A 10 -103.81 -25.92 52.16
N GLY A 11 -103.93 -25.52 50.88
CA GLY A 11 -104.93 -24.58 50.40
C GLY A 11 -106.07 -25.28 49.65
N ASN A 12 -107.14 -25.58 50.39
CA ASN A 12 -108.55 -25.79 49.97
C ASN A 12 -108.90 -26.43 48.61
N LEU A 13 -109.12 -27.75 48.67
CA LEU A 13 -109.99 -28.55 47.79
C LEU A 13 -111.47 -28.16 47.95
N LYS A 14 -111.86 -26.96 47.52
CA LYS A 14 -113.26 -26.50 47.56
C LYS A 14 -113.65 -25.62 46.37
N LEU A 15 -113.14 -25.95 45.18
CA LEU A 15 -113.60 -25.37 43.90
C LEU A 15 -113.91 -26.41 42.81
N SER A 16 -113.45 -27.66 42.97
CA SER A 16 -113.73 -28.76 42.02
C SER A 16 -115.10 -29.43 42.20
N SER A 17 -115.86 -29.11 43.27
CA SER A 17 -117.19 -29.69 43.53
C SER A 17 -118.38 -28.77 43.20
N LEU A 18 -118.16 -27.57 42.65
CA LEU A 18 -119.23 -26.64 42.23
C LEU A 18 -119.38 -26.48 40.70
N LEU A 19 -118.51 -27.10 39.90
CA LEU A 19 -118.56 -27.01 38.43
C LEU A 19 -119.42 -28.10 37.73
N HIS A 20 -120.06 -29.01 38.47
CA HIS A 20 -120.90 -30.08 37.89
C HIS A 20 -122.41 -29.93 38.16
N LYS A 21 -122.89 -28.77 38.62
CA LYS A 21 -124.33 -28.55 38.84
C LYS A 21 -124.77 -27.09 38.66
N ARG A 22 -124.70 -26.59 37.43
CA ARG A 22 -125.70 -25.63 36.90
C ARG A 22 -125.56 -25.51 35.39
N THR A 23 -126.30 -26.37 34.70
CA THR A 23 -126.83 -26.12 33.38
C THR A 23 -127.74 -24.88 33.44
N SER A 24 -127.24 -23.74 32.99
CA SER A 24 -128.09 -22.65 32.49
C SER A 24 -127.57 -22.22 31.13
N LYS A 25 -128.30 -22.64 30.11
CA LYS A 25 -128.14 -22.25 28.71
C LYS A 25 -128.45 -20.76 28.57
N GLY A 26 -127.56 -20.03 27.90
CA GLY A 26 -127.77 -18.67 27.41
C GLY A 26 -126.74 -17.69 27.97
N ALA A 27 -125.68 -17.42 27.19
CA ALA A 27 -124.67 -16.32 27.28
C ALA A 27 -123.20 -16.75 27.07
N LEU A 28 -122.88 -18.01 26.74
CA LEU A 28 -121.50 -18.53 26.58
C LEU A 28 -121.09 -18.81 25.12
N LYS A 29 -121.59 -18.04 24.14
CA LYS A 29 -121.16 -18.19 22.72
C LYS A 29 -120.44 -16.97 22.16
N GLU A 30 -120.58 -15.77 22.73
CA GLU A 30 -119.84 -14.59 22.28
C GLU A 30 -118.43 -14.55 22.90
N GLU A 31 -118.30 -14.72 24.22
CA GLU A 31 -116.99 -14.68 24.91
C GLU A 31 -116.01 -15.76 24.44
N ASP A 32 -116.49 -17.00 24.19
CA ASP A 32 -115.63 -18.07 23.66
C ASP A 32 -115.20 -17.83 22.21
N THR A 33 -116.03 -17.14 21.40
CA THR A 33 -115.66 -16.76 20.02
C THR A 33 -114.71 -15.58 19.99
N GLU A 34 -114.85 -14.63 20.91
CA GLU A 34 -113.93 -13.50 21.07
C GLU A 34 -112.57 -13.97 21.59
N HIS A 35 -112.55 -14.86 22.58
CA HIS A 35 -111.31 -15.45 23.11
C HIS A 35 -110.58 -16.29 22.04
N LEU A 36 -111.30 -17.04 21.20
CA LEU A 36 -110.72 -17.78 20.08
C LEU A 36 -110.18 -16.85 18.98
N ASN A 37 -110.85 -15.73 18.71
CA ASN A 37 -110.37 -14.72 17.77
C ASN A 37 -109.13 -13.97 18.30
N ILE A 38 -109.08 -13.68 19.60
CA ILE A 38 -107.89 -13.10 20.26
C ILE A 38 -106.71 -14.08 20.19
N LEU A 39 -106.92 -15.38 20.47
CA LEU A 39 -105.86 -16.39 20.36
C LEU A 39 -105.35 -16.55 18.93
N LYS A 40 -106.24 -16.52 17.92
CA LYS A 40 -105.83 -16.49 16.50
C LYS A 40 -105.02 -15.25 16.17
N ARG A 41 -105.43 -14.08 16.68
CA ARG A 41 -104.70 -12.82 16.46
C ARG A 41 -103.34 -12.81 17.14
N ILE A 42 -103.21 -13.40 18.33
CA ILE A 42 -101.94 -13.59 19.03
C ILE A 42 -101.02 -14.51 18.22
N ALA A 43 -101.54 -15.62 17.69
CA ALA A 43 -100.75 -16.54 16.86
C ALA A 43 -100.29 -15.88 15.54
N GLU A 44 -101.16 -15.09 14.89
CA GLU A 44 -100.81 -14.27 13.71
C GLU A 44 -99.72 -13.26 14.03
N LEU A 45 -99.86 -12.51 15.14
CA LEU A 45 -98.86 -11.53 15.57
C LEU A 45 -97.53 -12.21 15.95
N GLN A 46 -97.55 -13.37 16.61
CA GLN A 46 -96.33 -14.15 16.90
C GLN A 46 -95.64 -14.64 15.63
N SER A 47 -96.41 -15.04 14.60
CA SER A 47 -95.85 -15.40 13.30
C SER A 47 -95.26 -14.20 12.57
N GLN A 48 -95.91 -13.03 12.64
CA GLN A 48 -95.41 -11.79 12.06
C GLN A 48 -94.15 -11.31 12.79
N ILE A 49 -94.10 -11.40 14.13
CA ILE A 49 -92.91 -11.10 14.93
C ILE A 49 -91.75 -12.03 14.53
N LYS A 50 -91.97 -13.35 14.43
CA LYS A 50 -90.94 -14.30 13.99
C LYS A 50 -90.46 -14.04 12.55
N GLN A 51 -91.34 -13.57 11.67
CA GLN A 51 -90.96 -13.20 10.31
C GLN A 51 -90.10 -11.93 10.31
N VAL A 52 -90.49 -10.91 11.07
CA VAL A 52 -89.70 -9.67 11.25
C VAL A 52 -88.34 -9.97 11.91
N GLU A 53 -88.29 -10.85 12.91
CA GLU A 53 -87.02 -11.30 13.54
C GLU A 53 -86.08 -11.96 12.51
N LYS A 54 -86.61 -12.79 11.61
CA LYS A 54 -85.84 -13.38 10.52
C LYS A 54 -85.39 -12.34 9.50
N ASP A 55 -86.28 -11.42 9.15
CA ASP A 55 -86.02 -10.32 8.21
C ASP A 55 -85.02 -9.29 8.78
N VAL A 56 -84.83 -9.23 10.10
CA VAL A 56 -83.79 -8.45 10.80
C VAL A 56 -82.48 -9.22 10.93
N HIS A 57 -82.50 -10.53 11.22
CA HIS A 57 -81.27 -11.34 11.31
C HIS A 57 -80.53 -11.52 9.98
N HIS A 58 -81.19 -11.34 8.84
CA HIS A 58 -80.53 -11.37 7.54
C HIS A 58 -79.64 -10.13 7.30
N PRO A 59 -80.14 -8.88 7.39
CA PRO A 59 -79.32 -7.70 7.27
C PRO A 59 -78.29 -7.59 8.40
N GLU A 60 -78.57 -8.03 9.64
CA GLU A 60 -77.54 -8.09 10.69
C GLU A 60 -76.34 -8.97 10.31
N ARG A 61 -76.60 -10.15 9.70
CA ARG A 61 -75.52 -11.03 9.22
C ARG A 61 -74.74 -10.43 8.06
N GLU A 62 -75.41 -9.75 7.14
CA GLU A 62 -74.76 -9.06 6.03
C GLU A 62 -73.97 -7.83 6.51
N ILE A 63 -74.48 -7.06 7.48
CA ILE A 63 -73.76 -5.97 8.15
C ILE A 63 -72.48 -6.52 8.80
N LEU A 64 -72.56 -7.59 9.60
CA LEU A 64 -71.37 -8.20 10.22
C LEU A 64 -70.36 -8.76 9.20
N ARG A 65 -70.83 -9.19 8.03
CA ARG A 65 -69.97 -9.66 6.93
C ARG A 65 -69.27 -8.48 6.24
N ILE A 66 -70.02 -7.41 5.99
CA ILE A 66 -69.50 -6.17 5.41
C ILE A 66 -68.51 -5.51 6.37
N GLU A 67 -68.82 -5.40 7.66
CA GLU A 67 -67.92 -4.87 8.70
C GLU A 67 -66.61 -5.67 8.79
N ARG A 68 -66.68 -7.00 8.74
CA ARG A 68 -65.47 -7.86 8.65
C ARG A 68 -64.67 -7.56 7.39
N SER A 69 -65.32 -7.46 6.23
CA SER A 69 -64.63 -7.13 4.97
C SER A 69 -64.03 -5.72 4.97
N LEU A 70 -64.69 -4.75 5.60
CA LEU A 70 -64.21 -3.38 5.75
C LEU A 70 -63.00 -3.33 6.68
N SER A 71 -63.00 -4.11 7.77
CA SER A 71 -61.84 -4.27 8.65
C SER A 71 -60.64 -4.88 7.91
N ASP A 72 -60.86 -5.92 7.10
CA ASP A 72 -59.80 -6.53 6.27
C ASP A 72 -59.25 -5.57 5.21
N VAL A 73 -60.11 -4.75 4.59
CA VAL A 73 -59.69 -3.72 3.64
C VAL A 73 -58.91 -2.61 4.35
N ASP A 74 -59.35 -2.19 5.55
CA ASP A 74 -58.69 -1.13 6.30
C ASP A 74 -57.32 -1.55 6.86
N THR A 75 -57.16 -2.80 7.27
CA THR A 75 -55.83 -3.34 7.64
C THR A 75 -54.88 -3.38 6.46
N LYS A 76 -55.34 -3.81 5.28
CA LYS A 76 -54.57 -3.75 4.02
C LYS A 76 -54.24 -2.31 3.61
N ARG A 77 -55.17 -1.37 3.76
CA ARG A 77 -54.95 0.06 3.49
C ARG A 77 -53.85 0.62 4.41
N ARG A 78 -53.91 0.35 5.71
CA ARG A 78 -52.89 0.77 6.69
C ARG A 78 -51.53 0.14 6.41
N ASP A 79 -51.48 -1.13 5.98
CA ASP A 79 -50.25 -1.80 5.56
C ASP A 79 -49.64 -1.13 4.32
N LEU A 80 -50.46 -0.87 3.29
CA LEU A 80 -50.04 -0.17 2.07
C LEU A 80 -49.54 1.25 2.36
N GLU A 81 -50.22 2.01 3.20
CA GLU A 81 -49.79 3.36 3.60
C GLU A 81 -48.41 3.35 4.27
N LYS A 82 -48.16 2.39 5.16
CA LYS A 82 -46.85 2.20 5.80
C LYS A 82 -45.78 1.79 4.79
N ARG A 83 -46.07 0.86 3.87
CA ARG A 83 -45.15 0.47 2.79
C ARG A 83 -44.81 1.65 1.89
N CYS A 84 -45.80 2.45 1.50
CA CYS A 84 -45.60 3.65 0.69
C CYS A 84 -44.71 4.68 1.41
N ALA A 85 -44.91 4.89 2.72
CA ALA A 85 -44.04 5.78 3.50
C ALA A 85 -42.59 5.29 3.57
N LEU A 86 -42.38 3.99 3.81
CA LEU A 86 -41.05 3.37 3.83
C LEU A 86 -40.35 3.44 2.48
N LEU A 87 -41.05 3.09 1.39
CA LEU A 87 -40.53 3.18 0.03
C LEU A 87 -40.24 4.62 -0.40
N SER A 88 -41.06 5.59 0.05
CA SER A 88 -40.80 7.01 -0.18
C SER A 88 -39.53 7.49 0.52
N SER A 89 -39.29 7.04 1.76
CA SER A 89 -38.05 7.31 2.48
C SER A 89 -36.83 6.66 1.81
N TYR A 90 -36.95 5.39 1.43
CA TYR A 90 -35.90 4.66 0.72
C TYR A 90 -35.57 5.31 -0.62
N SER A 91 -36.58 5.70 -1.40
CA SER A 91 -36.42 6.42 -2.66
C SER A 91 -35.66 7.74 -2.47
N LYS A 92 -35.98 8.52 -1.44
CA LYS A 92 -35.21 9.73 -1.08
C LYS A 92 -33.74 9.42 -0.79
N GLN A 93 -33.44 8.34 -0.06
CA GLN A 93 -32.06 7.92 0.22
C GLN A 93 -31.32 7.48 -1.04
N CYS A 94 -31.98 6.75 -1.95
CA CYS A 94 -31.42 6.39 -3.25
C CYS A 94 -31.08 7.63 -4.08
N LEU A 95 -31.97 8.63 -4.11
CA LEU A 95 -31.74 9.90 -4.80
C LEU A 95 -30.55 10.67 -4.22
N GLU A 96 -30.42 10.71 -2.89
CA GLU A 96 -29.28 11.38 -2.25
C GLU A 96 -27.95 10.67 -2.56
N LYS A 97 -27.92 9.34 -2.50
CA LYS A 97 -26.73 8.55 -2.90
C LYS A 97 -26.41 8.73 -4.39
N ALA A 98 -27.42 8.75 -5.26
CA ALA A 98 -27.24 9.01 -6.69
C ALA A 98 -26.64 10.40 -6.93
N ARG A 99 -27.08 11.42 -6.19
CA ARG A 99 -26.53 12.78 -6.27
C ARG A 99 -25.05 12.83 -5.92
N VAL A 100 -24.62 12.10 -4.88
CA VAL A 100 -23.20 12.00 -4.50
C VAL A 100 -22.38 11.33 -5.62
N PHE A 101 -22.86 10.23 -6.18
CA PHE A 101 -22.18 9.57 -7.30
C PHE A 101 -22.12 10.46 -8.55
N ASP A 102 -23.17 11.23 -8.83
CA ASP A 102 -23.18 12.21 -9.91
C ASP A 102 -22.20 13.36 -9.69
N GLU A 103 -21.98 13.78 -8.44
CA GLU A 103 -20.94 14.76 -8.11
C GLU A 103 -19.54 14.18 -8.38
N PHE A 104 -19.28 12.94 -7.95
CA PHE A 104 -18.01 12.26 -8.26
C PHE A 104 -17.80 12.11 -9.76
N ARG A 105 -18.84 11.69 -10.50
CA ARG A 105 -18.81 11.60 -11.96
C ARG A 105 -18.45 12.95 -12.58
N ARG A 106 -19.14 14.03 -12.19
CA ARG A 106 -18.86 15.40 -12.68
C ARG A 106 -17.44 15.85 -12.36
N ARG A 107 -16.90 15.52 -11.18
CA ARG A 107 -15.52 15.86 -10.78
C ARG A 107 -14.49 15.14 -11.65
N ILE A 108 -14.73 13.86 -11.93
CA ILE A 108 -13.88 13.04 -12.81
C ILE A 108 -13.97 13.56 -14.25
N GLU A 109 -15.17 13.76 -14.78
CA GLU A 109 -15.40 14.32 -16.12
C GLU A 109 -14.77 15.71 -16.29
N GLY A 110 -14.89 16.57 -15.28
CA GLY A 110 -14.26 17.88 -15.25
C GLY A 110 -12.74 17.79 -15.31
N ARG A 111 -12.12 16.88 -14.55
CA ARG A 111 -10.67 16.62 -14.63
C ARG A 111 -10.26 16.08 -16.00
N ILE A 112 -11.03 15.12 -16.54
CA ILE A 112 -10.77 14.57 -17.88
C ILE A 112 -10.89 15.65 -18.96
N SER A 113 -11.90 16.53 -18.87
CA SER A 113 -12.07 17.66 -19.80
C SER A 113 -10.89 18.62 -19.67
N HIS A 114 -10.50 18.99 -18.45
CA HIS A 114 -9.34 19.83 -18.21
C HIS A 114 -8.07 19.29 -18.89
N TYR A 115 -7.76 18.00 -18.70
CA TYR A 115 -6.60 17.37 -19.35
C TYR A 115 -6.74 17.28 -20.88
N ARG A 116 -7.96 17.04 -21.38
CA ARG A 116 -8.26 17.03 -22.82
C ARG A 116 -8.09 18.41 -23.43
N ASP A 117 -8.50 19.46 -22.73
CA ASP A 117 -8.38 20.85 -23.16
C ASP A 117 -6.93 21.33 -23.09
N LEU A 118 -6.15 20.93 -22.07
CA LEU A 118 -4.70 21.12 -22.03
C LEU A 118 -4.02 20.48 -23.26
N ARG A 119 -4.42 19.25 -23.60
CA ARG A 119 -3.93 18.54 -24.80
C ARG A 119 -4.38 19.17 -26.11
N ARG A 120 -5.54 19.82 -26.17
CA ARG A 120 -5.99 20.56 -27.37
C ARG A 120 -5.21 21.87 -27.54
N LYS A 121 -5.02 22.64 -26.46
CA LYS A 121 -4.24 23.89 -26.47
C LYS A 121 -2.80 23.67 -26.92
N SER A 122 -2.18 22.60 -26.44
CA SER A 122 -0.91 22.02 -26.90
C SER A 122 -0.79 21.90 -28.43
N SER A 123 -1.87 21.54 -29.12
CA SER A 123 -1.87 21.26 -30.56
C SER A 123 -2.26 22.46 -31.44
N GLY A 124 -2.77 23.57 -30.87
CA GLY A 124 -3.44 24.62 -31.63
C GLY A 124 -2.93 26.05 -31.41
N GLU A 125 -2.40 26.40 -30.23
CA GLU A 125 -1.99 27.76 -29.88
C GLU A 125 -0.58 27.77 -29.28
N ASN A 126 0.44 27.61 -30.12
CA ASN A 126 1.82 27.83 -29.69
C ASN A 126 2.20 29.29 -29.88
N THR A 127 2.30 30.03 -28.79
CA THR A 127 3.01 31.31 -28.77
C THR A 127 4.49 31.03 -29.00
N TYR A 128 5.04 31.56 -30.09
CA TYR A 128 6.44 31.39 -30.43
C TYR A 128 7.28 32.56 -29.93
N PHE A 129 8.42 32.27 -29.33
CA PHE A 129 9.43 33.22 -28.87
C PHE A 129 10.71 33.07 -29.69
N VAL A 130 11.55 34.10 -29.68
CA VAL A 130 12.84 34.08 -30.37
C VAL A 130 13.90 33.50 -29.44
N GLN A 131 14.56 32.42 -29.89
CA GLN A 131 15.62 31.74 -29.15
C GLN A 131 16.89 32.61 -29.14
N LYS A 132 17.37 32.97 -27.94
CA LYS A 132 18.67 33.62 -27.76
C LYS A 132 19.76 32.55 -27.67
N SER A 133 20.82 32.67 -28.47
CA SER A 133 21.99 31.79 -28.39
C SER A 133 22.71 31.98 -27.05
N SER A 134 22.87 30.92 -26.26
CA SER A 134 23.60 30.92 -24.99
C SER A 134 25.13 30.96 -25.16
N LEU A 135 25.65 31.59 -26.23
CA LEU A 135 27.08 31.81 -26.45
C LEU A 135 27.62 32.90 -25.49
N SER A 136 27.47 32.71 -24.18
CA SER A 136 28.17 33.50 -23.17
C SER A 136 29.46 32.76 -22.78
N GLY A 137 30.55 33.00 -23.51
CA GLY A 137 31.84 32.42 -23.12
C GLY A 137 33.05 32.76 -23.97
N VAL A 138 32.88 33.30 -25.19
CA VAL A 138 34.03 33.68 -26.03
C VAL A 138 33.97 35.18 -26.33
N PRO A 139 34.90 36.01 -25.80
CA PRO A 139 35.07 37.36 -26.26
C PRO A 139 35.81 37.30 -27.61
N SER A 140 35.05 37.27 -28.71
CA SER A 140 35.61 37.54 -30.04
C SER A 140 34.63 38.37 -30.85
N LEU A 141 34.92 39.67 -30.85
CA LEU A 141 34.80 40.62 -31.96
C LEU A 141 33.79 40.24 -33.06
N SER A 142 32.50 40.45 -32.80
CA SER A 142 31.55 41.16 -33.66
C SER A 142 30.14 40.94 -33.15
N ASP A 143 29.39 42.04 -33.11
CA ASP A 143 28.07 42.20 -32.50
C ASP A 143 26.95 41.53 -33.33
N GLN A 144 27.15 40.29 -33.76
CA GLN A 144 26.14 39.50 -34.47
C GLN A 144 25.41 38.59 -33.49
N GLN A 145 24.30 39.10 -32.97
CA GLN A 145 23.25 38.31 -32.33
C GLN A 145 22.81 37.20 -33.30
N CYS A 146 23.32 35.98 -33.08
CA CYS A 146 22.96 34.82 -33.89
C CYS A 146 21.67 34.22 -33.32
N TYR A 147 20.52 34.63 -33.86
CA TYR A 147 19.22 34.04 -33.49
C TYR A 147 19.11 32.61 -34.07
N VAL A 148 18.96 31.61 -33.22
CA VAL A 148 19.03 30.18 -33.62
C VAL A 148 17.66 29.62 -34.07
N GLY A 149 16.55 30.32 -33.78
CA GLY A 149 15.23 29.92 -34.27
C GLY A 149 14.06 30.42 -33.44
N LEU A 150 12.85 29.95 -33.78
CA LEU A 150 11.63 30.15 -33.00
C LEU A 150 11.41 28.97 -32.04
N GLU A 151 11.01 29.26 -30.81
CA GLU A 151 10.72 28.26 -29.77
C GLU A 151 9.30 28.44 -29.23
N SER A 152 8.66 27.37 -28.77
CA SER A 152 7.34 27.49 -28.13
C SER A 152 7.49 28.06 -26.71
N ALA A 153 6.40 28.63 -26.17
CA ALA A 153 6.30 29.02 -24.77
C ALA A 153 6.73 27.90 -23.80
N CYS A 154 6.31 26.66 -24.10
CA CYS A 154 6.68 25.49 -23.30
C CYS A 154 8.20 25.23 -23.38
N THR A 155 8.78 25.24 -24.58
CA THR A 155 10.22 25.01 -24.77
C THR A 155 11.05 26.09 -24.08
N ARG A 156 10.62 27.34 -24.15
CA ARG A 156 11.26 28.45 -23.44
C ARG A 156 11.23 28.27 -21.92
N ASN A 157 10.05 28.04 -21.35
CA ASN A 157 9.89 27.86 -19.90
C ASN A 157 10.69 26.66 -19.39
N VAL A 158 10.67 25.55 -20.13
CA VAL A 158 11.46 24.34 -19.82
C VAL A 158 12.96 24.65 -19.88
N ARG A 159 13.45 25.35 -20.92
CA ARG A 159 14.86 25.71 -21.00
C ARG A 159 15.28 26.66 -19.88
N GLU A 160 14.56 27.76 -19.65
CA GLU A 160 14.89 28.75 -18.62
C GLU A 160 14.93 28.11 -17.22
N THR A 161 14.00 27.20 -16.92
CA THR A 161 14.02 26.44 -15.64
C THR A 161 15.16 25.44 -15.57
N CYS A 162 15.48 24.72 -16.65
CA CYS A 162 16.66 23.85 -16.70
C CYS A 162 17.97 24.63 -16.54
N GLU A 163 18.10 25.80 -17.16
CA GLU A 163 19.25 26.70 -17.02
C GLU A 163 19.38 27.19 -15.58
N ALA A 164 18.28 27.63 -14.95
CA ALA A 164 18.29 28.06 -13.55
C ALA A 164 18.69 26.93 -12.58
N ILE A 165 18.21 25.70 -12.82
CA ILE A 165 18.65 24.51 -12.06
C ILE A 165 20.15 24.26 -12.29
N GLY A 166 20.61 24.34 -13.54
CA GLY A 166 22.02 24.19 -13.89
C GLY A 166 22.93 25.21 -13.20
N SER A 167 22.56 26.49 -13.21
CA SER A 167 23.28 27.55 -12.50
C SER A 167 23.33 27.30 -11.00
N PHE A 168 22.22 26.86 -10.39
CA PHE A 168 22.19 26.51 -8.97
C PHE A 168 23.13 25.34 -8.64
N LEU A 169 23.15 24.29 -9.47
CA LEU A 169 24.07 23.17 -9.31
C LEU A 169 25.54 23.59 -9.48
N HIS A 170 25.82 24.52 -10.39
CA HIS A 170 27.18 25.02 -10.60
C HIS A 170 27.68 25.81 -9.38
N VAL A 171 26.83 26.67 -8.79
CA VAL A 171 27.14 27.37 -7.54
C VAL A 171 27.41 26.40 -6.39
N LEU A 172 26.63 25.33 -6.27
CA LEU A 172 26.87 24.29 -5.26
C LEU A 172 28.18 23.53 -5.47
N HIS A 173 28.51 23.24 -6.72
CA HIS A 173 29.77 22.57 -7.08
C HIS A 173 30.98 23.46 -6.77
N ASP A 174 30.92 24.75 -7.09
CA ASP A 174 32.03 25.67 -6.87
C ASP A 174 32.25 25.94 -5.38
N ALA A 175 31.17 26.06 -4.59
CA ALA A 175 31.24 26.12 -3.13
C ALA A 175 31.86 24.85 -2.52
N TYR A 176 31.53 23.67 -3.07
CA TYR A 176 32.13 22.40 -2.65
C TYR A 176 33.64 22.34 -2.96
N ILE A 177 34.08 22.84 -4.12
CA ILE A 177 35.50 22.92 -4.46
C ILE A 177 36.24 23.93 -3.58
N ALA A 178 35.58 25.04 -3.20
CA ALA A 178 36.18 26.10 -2.38
C ALA A 178 36.23 25.79 -0.87
N ASP A 179 35.71 24.63 -0.41
CA ASP A 179 35.56 24.24 1.00
C ASP A 179 34.78 25.29 1.84
N GLU A 180 33.98 26.13 1.16
CA GLU A 180 33.07 27.06 1.81
C GLU A 180 31.78 26.32 2.12
N ASN A 181 31.46 26.13 3.40
CA ASN A 181 30.15 25.61 3.80
C ASN A 181 29.06 26.59 3.33
N PRO A 182 28.27 26.26 2.30
CA PRO A 182 27.31 27.22 1.77
C PRO A 182 26.20 27.43 2.80
N THR A 183 25.71 28.67 2.93
CA THR A 183 24.66 29.04 3.88
C THR A 183 23.35 28.30 3.56
N ARG A 184 23.09 27.23 4.32
CA ARG A 184 21.98 26.27 4.13
C ARG A 184 20.62 26.94 3.86
N GLY A 185 20.33 28.04 4.55
CA GLY A 185 19.05 28.76 4.45
C GLY A 185 18.82 29.53 3.14
N HIS A 186 19.87 29.95 2.43
CA HIS A 186 19.71 30.59 1.12
C HIS A 186 19.42 29.53 0.04
N ASN A 187 20.14 28.41 0.10
CA ASN A 187 19.98 27.31 -0.84
C ASN A 187 18.59 26.66 -0.76
N ASP A 188 18.02 26.54 0.44
CA ASP A 188 16.68 25.97 0.62
C ASP A 188 15.59 26.84 0.00
N LYS A 189 15.71 28.18 0.09
CA LYS A 189 14.77 29.12 -0.55
C LYS A 189 14.87 29.07 -2.07
N THR A 190 16.08 29.11 -2.62
CA THR A 190 16.33 29.01 -4.07
C THR A 190 15.81 27.69 -4.60
N LYS A 191 16.07 26.58 -3.90
CA LYS A 191 15.52 25.26 -4.23
C LYS A 191 13.99 25.25 -4.23
N ALA A 192 13.34 25.83 -3.22
CA ALA A 192 11.87 25.92 -3.17
C ALA A 192 11.31 26.68 -4.39
N HIS A 193 11.90 27.83 -4.74
CA HIS A 193 11.49 28.60 -5.92
C HIS A 193 11.67 27.83 -7.25
N LEU A 194 12.76 27.06 -7.38
CA LEU A 194 12.97 26.19 -8.55
C LEU A 194 11.87 25.11 -8.64
N TRP A 195 11.51 24.47 -7.52
CA TRP A 195 10.44 23.48 -7.49
C TRP A 195 9.06 24.06 -7.83
N THR A 196 8.73 25.25 -7.30
CA THR A 196 7.49 25.94 -7.67
C THR A 196 7.46 26.28 -9.16
N SER A 197 8.60 26.63 -9.75
CA SER A 197 8.70 26.89 -11.20
C SER A 197 8.44 25.62 -12.02
N VAL A 198 8.97 24.47 -11.58
CA VAL A 198 8.69 23.15 -12.20
C VAL A 198 7.20 22.78 -12.09
N GLU A 199 6.60 22.99 -10.93
CA GLU A 199 5.16 22.73 -10.70
C GLU A 199 4.29 23.62 -11.59
N THR A 200 4.67 24.88 -11.74
CA THR A 200 3.99 25.83 -12.64
C THR A 200 4.00 25.33 -14.09
N ILE A 201 5.14 24.85 -14.59
CA ILE A 201 5.25 24.28 -15.95
C ILE A 201 4.36 23.04 -16.11
N LEU A 202 4.37 22.13 -15.13
CA LEU A 202 3.56 20.90 -15.14
C LEU A 202 2.05 21.19 -15.12
N SER A 203 1.63 22.29 -14.51
CA SER A 203 0.23 22.70 -14.49
C SER A 203 -0.24 23.39 -15.77
N GLN A 204 0.66 24.10 -16.46
CA GLN A 204 0.34 24.92 -17.63
C GLN A 204 0.42 24.16 -18.96
N HIS A 205 1.27 23.13 -19.05
CA HIS A 205 1.57 22.43 -20.31
C HIS A 205 1.29 20.92 -20.22
N ALA A 206 0.97 20.31 -21.36
CA ALA A 206 0.77 18.86 -21.41
C ALA A 206 2.12 18.12 -21.25
N ALA A 207 2.09 16.96 -20.58
CA ALA A 207 3.30 16.16 -20.34
C ALA A 207 4.06 15.77 -21.63
N ALA A 208 3.34 15.58 -22.73
CA ALA A 208 3.94 15.30 -24.04
C ALA A 208 4.75 16.49 -24.59
N ASP A 209 4.26 17.72 -24.43
CA ASP A 209 4.97 18.92 -24.88
C ASP A 209 6.18 19.23 -24.02
N ILE A 210 6.06 19.00 -22.70
CA ILE A 210 7.18 19.14 -21.77
C ILE A 210 8.27 18.12 -22.13
N TYR A 211 7.90 16.86 -22.36
CA TYR A 211 8.85 15.83 -22.77
C TYR A 211 9.48 16.14 -24.14
N GLY A 212 8.68 16.57 -25.12
CA GLY A 212 9.17 17.00 -26.43
C GLY A 212 10.11 18.20 -26.33
N SER A 213 9.78 19.17 -25.48
CA SER A 213 10.62 20.34 -25.19
C SER A 213 11.92 19.97 -24.51
N LEU A 214 11.87 19.07 -23.52
CA LEU A 214 13.06 18.58 -22.82
C LEU A 214 13.97 17.79 -23.75
N THR A 215 13.37 16.97 -24.63
CA THR A 215 14.08 16.24 -25.69
C THR A 215 14.75 17.22 -26.66
N ARG A 216 14.03 18.24 -27.13
CA ARG A 216 14.57 19.26 -28.03
C ARG A 216 15.69 20.06 -27.36
N THR A 217 15.53 20.51 -26.12
CA THR A 217 16.59 21.20 -25.38
C THR A 217 17.82 20.33 -25.18
N ALA A 218 17.65 19.02 -24.92
CA ALA A 218 18.75 18.08 -24.81
C ALA A 218 19.45 17.81 -26.16
N LEU A 219 18.69 17.78 -27.25
CA LEU A 219 19.21 17.59 -28.60
C LEU A 219 19.95 18.84 -29.10
N ASP A 220 19.40 20.02 -28.81
CA ASP A 220 20.03 21.31 -29.05
C ASP A 220 21.32 21.44 -28.21
N SER A 221 21.31 21.07 -26.93
CA SER A 221 22.52 21.10 -26.09
C SER A 221 23.57 20.08 -26.54
N SER A 222 23.15 18.88 -26.97
CA SER A 222 24.05 17.89 -27.57
C SER A 222 24.65 18.39 -28.88
N SER A 223 23.86 19.05 -29.72
CA SER A 223 24.33 19.63 -30.99
C SER A 223 25.31 20.78 -30.73
N ASN A 224 25.02 21.65 -29.76
CA ASN A 224 25.93 22.70 -29.32
C ASN A 224 27.23 22.12 -28.76
N LEU A 225 27.17 21.05 -27.96
CA LEU A 225 28.37 20.36 -27.46
C LEU A 225 29.16 19.72 -28.60
N GLN A 226 28.50 19.11 -29.59
CA GLN A 226 29.15 18.58 -30.78
C GLN A 226 29.82 19.69 -31.60
N GLU A 227 29.15 20.84 -31.77
CA GLU A 227 29.71 21.99 -32.45
C GLU A 227 30.94 22.53 -31.71
N LEU A 228 30.82 22.78 -30.39
CA LEU A 228 31.94 23.18 -29.54
C LEU A 228 33.09 22.18 -29.61
N THR A 229 32.79 20.88 -29.57
CA THR A 229 33.79 19.81 -29.69
C THR A 229 34.43 19.80 -31.09
N SER A 230 33.67 20.08 -32.15
CA SER A 230 34.19 20.16 -33.52
C SER A 230 35.10 21.38 -33.75
N ARG A 231 34.89 22.45 -32.97
CA ARG A 231 35.79 23.63 -32.94
C ARG A 231 37.10 23.35 -32.22
N ILE A 232 37.19 22.28 -31.41
CA ILE A 232 38.44 21.85 -30.77
C ILE A 232 39.33 21.22 -31.85
N ASP A 233 40.26 22.00 -32.39
CA ASP A 233 41.28 21.49 -33.29
C ASP A 233 42.45 20.97 -32.46
N VAL A 234 42.40 19.67 -32.15
CA VAL A 234 43.45 18.95 -31.42
C VAL A 234 44.84 19.15 -32.04
N ARG A 235 44.95 19.36 -33.37
CA ARG A 235 46.25 19.62 -34.01
C ARG A 235 46.74 21.04 -33.77
N LYS A 236 45.84 22.03 -33.81
CA LYS A 236 46.18 23.42 -33.52
C LYS A 236 46.53 23.59 -32.04
N ASP A 237 45.71 23.03 -31.15
CA ASP A 237 45.93 23.06 -29.71
C ASP A 237 47.23 22.33 -29.35
N ALA A 238 47.50 21.17 -29.96
CA ALA A 238 48.77 20.48 -29.82
C ALA A 238 49.94 21.38 -30.28
N LYS A 239 49.84 22.04 -31.45
CA LYS A 239 50.90 22.94 -31.93
C LYS A 239 51.11 24.14 -31.00
N GLU A 240 50.06 24.71 -30.44
CA GLU A 240 50.11 25.83 -29.49
C GLU A 240 50.79 25.41 -28.18
N LEU A 241 50.56 24.16 -27.75
CA LEU A 241 51.27 23.48 -26.67
C LEU A 241 52.65 22.94 -27.09
N LYS A 242 53.12 23.22 -28.31
CA LYS A 242 54.38 22.75 -28.90
C LYS A 242 54.50 21.22 -29.03
N PHE A 243 53.42 20.53 -29.33
CA PHE A 243 53.36 19.12 -29.72
C PHE A 243 52.91 18.95 -31.18
N LYS A 244 53.46 17.95 -31.87
CA LYS A 244 53.01 17.49 -33.18
C LYS A 244 52.11 16.27 -32.99
N TYR A 245 50.86 16.42 -33.43
CA TYR A 245 49.86 15.34 -33.47
C TYR A 245 50.01 14.57 -34.79
N GLU A 246 50.48 13.32 -34.72
CA GLU A 246 50.57 12.43 -35.89
C GLU A 246 49.28 11.58 -36.03
N ASN A 247 48.95 11.15 -37.25
CA ASN A 247 47.71 10.41 -37.55
C ASN A 247 47.58 9.06 -36.79
N SER A 248 48.62 8.62 -36.09
CA SER A 248 48.64 7.48 -35.17
C SER A 248 48.06 7.78 -33.77
N GLY A 249 47.65 9.03 -33.50
CA GLY A 249 47.21 9.47 -32.17
C GLY A 249 48.36 9.71 -31.18
N GLN A 250 49.62 9.60 -31.63
CA GLN A 250 50.78 9.93 -30.80
C GLN A 250 51.05 11.43 -30.82
N LEU A 251 51.16 12.01 -29.63
CA LEU A 251 51.64 13.36 -29.39
C LEU A 251 53.17 13.33 -29.29
N SER A 252 53.86 14.03 -30.19
CA SER A 252 55.32 14.14 -30.18
C SER A 252 55.73 15.57 -29.81
N ASP A 253 56.49 15.73 -28.73
CA ASP A 253 56.94 17.04 -28.26
C ASP A 253 57.87 17.70 -29.30
N THR A 254 57.56 18.95 -29.66
CA THR A 254 58.34 19.81 -30.55
C THR A 254 58.91 21.05 -29.83
N SER A 255 58.66 21.18 -28.51
CA SER A 255 59.18 22.26 -27.66
C SER A 255 60.70 22.31 -27.61
N SER A 256 61.31 21.16 -27.78
CA SER A 256 62.74 21.01 -27.94
C SER A 256 63.01 20.64 -29.40
N PRO A 257 64.09 21.16 -30.03
CA PRO A 257 64.62 20.49 -31.20
C PRO A 257 64.72 19.03 -30.79
N ARG A 258 64.18 18.10 -31.61
CA ARG A 258 64.28 16.67 -31.33
C ARG A 258 65.67 16.49 -30.72
N PRO A 259 65.82 16.01 -29.47
CA PRO A 259 66.96 15.17 -29.28
C PRO A 259 66.72 14.17 -30.40
N LEU A 260 67.59 14.17 -31.42
CA LEU A 260 67.77 12.95 -32.17
C LEU A 260 67.72 11.90 -31.07
N LEU A 261 66.85 10.89 -31.19
CA LEU A 261 67.02 9.73 -30.35
C LEU A 261 68.40 9.23 -30.74
N VAL A 262 69.40 9.82 -30.10
CA VAL A 262 70.79 9.60 -30.32
C VAL A 262 70.86 8.18 -29.85
N SER A 263 70.94 7.26 -30.80
CA SER A 263 70.97 5.85 -30.47
C SER A 263 72.03 5.68 -29.38
N VAL A 264 71.87 4.71 -28.48
CA VAL A 264 72.89 4.45 -27.45
C VAL A 264 74.29 4.40 -28.09
N HIS A 265 74.37 3.88 -29.31
CA HIS A 265 75.55 3.91 -30.16
C HIS A 265 76.04 5.34 -30.50
N GLN A 266 75.18 6.22 -31.00
CA GLN A 266 75.55 7.60 -31.34
C GLN A 266 75.92 8.42 -30.09
N LEU A 267 75.37 8.11 -28.90
CA LEU A 267 75.71 8.74 -27.62
C LEU A 267 77.10 8.27 -27.16
N ILE A 268 77.41 7.00 -27.41
CA ILE A 268 78.74 6.43 -27.22
C ILE A 268 79.72 7.07 -28.21
N GLU A 269 79.37 7.26 -29.48
CA GLU A 269 80.21 7.93 -30.47
C GLU A 269 80.47 9.39 -30.11
N GLU A 270 79.45 10.14 -29.70
CA GLU A 270 79.61 11.51 -29.20
C GLU A 270 80.46 11.57 -27.93
N GLY A 271 80.24 10.63 -27.00
CA GLY A 271 81.06 10.48 -25.80
C GLY A 271 82.53 10.16 -26.13
N GLN A 272 82.77 9.26 -27.09
CA GLN A 272 84.10 8.91 -27.60
C GLN A 272 84.75 10.11 -28.31
N ALA A 273 84.00 10.84 -29.14
CA ALA A 273 84.47 12.04 -29.83
C ALA A 273 84.80 13.17 -28.85
N ALA A 274 83.98 13.38 -27.82
CA ALA A 274 84.24 14.34 -26.75
C ALA A 274 85.49 13.94 -25.95
N HIS A 275 85.66 12.65 -25.65
CA HIS A 275 86.85 12.12 -24.99
C HIS A 275 88.11 12.32 -25.86
N LEU A 276 88.05 12.01 -27.16
CA LEU A 276 89.15 12.23 -28.10
C LEU A 276 89.50 13.72 -28.21
N LYS A 277 88.50 14.60 -28.27
CA LYS A 277 88.71 16.06 -28.31
C LYS A 277 89.36 16.55 -27.02
N LYS A 278 88.92 16.06 -25.87
CA LYS A 278 89.56 16.35 -24.58
C LYS A 278 91.01 15.88 -24.56
N PHE A 279 91.27 14.65 -25.01
CA PHE A 279 92.62 14.11 -25.14
C PHE A 279 93.52 14.96 -26.05
N ILE A 280 93.05 15.33 -27.25
CA ILE A 280 93.79 16.19 -28.18
C ILE A 280 94.10 17.54 -27.54
N ASN A 281 93.13 18.15 -26.85
CA ASN A 281 93.34 19.42 -26.16
C ASN A 281 94.35 19.28 -25.02
N THR A 282 94.28 18.20 -24.23
CA THR A 282 95.26 17.91 -23.18
C THR A 282 96.66 17.70 -23.75
N GLU A 283 96.82 16.96 -24.84
CA GLU A 283 98.12 16.78 -25.50
C GLU A 283 98.65 18.07 -26.12
N LYS A 284 97.78 18.92 -26.69
CA LYS A 284 98.17 20.26 -27.16
C LYS A 284 98.68 21.12 -26.01
N SER A 285 97.97 21.14 -24.88
CA SER A 285 98.41 21.85 -23.68
C SER A 285 99.72 21.28 -23.13
N ARG A 286 99.87 19.96 -23.08
CA ARG A 286 101.11 19.30 -22.63
C ARG A 286 102.31 19.63 -23.52
N ASN A 287 102.10 19.63 -24.84
CA ASN A 287 103.12 20.07 -25.79
C ASN A 287 103.45 21.57 -25.63
N GLY A 288 102.45 22.41 -25.34
CA GLY A 288 102.64 23.82 -25.01
C GLY A 288 103.51 24.02 -23.77
N VAL A 289 103.20 23.29 -22.69
CA VAL A 289 103.99 23.30 -21.44
C VAL A 289 105.43 22.86 -21.70
N HIS A 290 105.63 21.78 -22.46
CA HIS A 290 106.97 21.29 -22.79
C HIS A 290 107.80 22.30 -23.61
N LYS A 291 107.18 22.97 -24.58
CA LYS A 291 107.83 24.06 -25.33
C LYS A 291 108.18 25.24 -24.42
N GLY A 292 107.26 25.63 -23.53
CA GLY A 292 107.49 26.70 -22.56
C GLY A 292 108.63 26.39 -21.60
N GLN A 293 108.71 25.16 -21.08
CA GLN A 293 109.80 24.71 -20.20
C GLN A 293 111.16 24.76 -20.89
N ARG A 294 111.25 24.34 -22.16
CA ARG A 294 112.50 24.45 -22.94
C ARG A 294 112.93 25.90 -23.12
N LEU A 295 112.02 26.78 -23.53
CA LEU A 295 112.34 28.21 -23.69
C LEU A 295 112.82 28.82 -22.37
N LEU A 296 112.18 28.50 -21.25
CA LEU A 296 112.58 28.98 -19.93
C LEU A 296 113.98 28.47 -19.55
N GLN A 297 114.30 27.21 -19.84
CA GLN A 297 115.62 26.63 -19.62
C GLN A 297 116.71 27.32 -20.47
N ASP A 298 116.44 27.58 -21.75
CA ASP A 298 117.36 28.30 -22.64
C ASP A 298 117.60 29.75 -22.15
N PHE A 299 116.54 30.44 -21.71
CA PHE A 299 116.65 31.78 -21.13
C PHE A 299 117.47 31.80 -19.84
N GLN A 300 117.27 30.81 -18.95
CA GLN A 300 118.05 30.68 -17.71
C GLN A 300 119.54 30.50 -18.01
N GLN A 301 119.89 29.61 -18.94
CA GLN A 301 121.29 29.39 -19.34
C GLN A 301 121.95 30.64 -19.94
N ASN A 302 121.21 31.38 -20.79
CA ASN A 302 121.70 32.64 -21.37
C ASN A 302 121.93 33.73 -20.30
N MET A 303 121.05 33.83 -19.30
CA MET A 303 121.20 34.77 -18.20
C MET A 303 122.37 34.41 -17.28
N GLU A 304 122.55 33.13 -16.96
CA GLU A 304 123.72 32.65 -16.21
C GLU A 304 125.03 32.94 -16.93
N ALA A 305 125.09 32.72 -18.25
CA ALA A 305 126.26 33.04 -19.07
C ALA A 305 126.56 34.55 -19.07
N ARG A 306 125.53 35.40 -19.16
CA ARG A 306 125.66 36.86 -19.14
C ARG A 306 126.11 37.38 -17.78
N GLN A 307 125.61 36.81 -16.69
CA GLN A 307 126.04 37.15 -15.32
C GLN A 307 127.50 36.77 -15.08
N LYS A 308 127.92 35.57 -15.51
CA LYS A 308 129.33 35.14 -15.46
C LYS A 308 130.23 36.05 -16.28
N ALA A 309 129.80 36.53 -17.45
CA ALA A 309 130.58 37.45 -18.28
C ALA A 309 130.74 38.85 -17.66
N LEU A 310 129.74 39.36 -16.94
CA LEU A 310 129.77 40.71 -16.35
C LEU A 310 130.41 40.77 -14.96
N TYR A 311 130.19 39.74 -14.13
CA TYR A 311 130.58 39.74 -12.71
C TYR A 311 131.57 38.62 -12.35
N GLY A 312 132.04 37.83 -13.31
CA GLY A 312 132.91 36.67 -13.06
C GLY A 312 134.25 36.97 -12.38
N ASN A 313 134.69 38.24 -12.38
CA ASN A 313 135.91 38.69 -11.72
C ASN A 313 135.72 38.97 -10.20
N ASN A 314 134.48 39.05 -9.70
CA ASN A 314 134.16 39.29 -8.29
C ASN A 314 133.07 38.33 -7.81
N GLU A 315 133.47 37.34 -7.00
CA GLU A 315 132.64 36.23 -6.55
C GLU A 315 131.42 36.70 -5.72
N GLU A 316 131.58 37.73 -4.89
CA GLU A 316 130.49 38.31 -4.08
C GLU A 316 129.44 39.01 -4.96
N SER A 317 129.87 39.72 -6.00
CA SER A 317 128.97 40.40 -6.93
C SER A 317 128.21 39.41 -7.83
N LEU A 318 128.86 38.31 -8.22
CA LEU A 318 128.24 37.23 -8.98
C LEU A 318 127.17 36.50 -8.14
N ALA A 319 127.47 36.18 -6.88
CA ALA A 319 126.52 35.54 -5.97
C ALA A 319 125.29 36.42 -5.68
N LEU A 320 125.49 37.74 -5.53
CA LEU A 320 124.39 38.69 -5.36
C LEU A 320 123.53 38.80 -6.63
N ALA A 321 124.13 38.82 -7.82
CA ALA A 321 123.40 38.86 -9.09
C ALA A 321 122.58 37.58 -9.35
N GLN A 322 123.14 36.41 -9.00
CA GLN A 322 122.44 35.13 -9.11
C GLN A 322 121.28 35.02 -8.12
N THR A 323 121.47 35.45 -6.87
CA THR A 323 120.41 35.45 -5.86
C THR A 323 119.29 36.42 -6.22
N LEU A 324 119.62 37.64 -6.65
CA LEU A 324 118.65 38.63 -7.12
C LEU A 324 117.84 38.10 -8.32
N TYR A 325 118.50 37.52 -9.33
CA TYR A 325 117.81 36.93 -10.49
C TYR A 325 116.89 35.78 -10.09
N ARG A 326 117.34 34.89 -9.19
CA ARG A 326 116.49 33.80 -8.68
C ARG A 326 115.27 34.33 -7.94
N THR A 327 115.44 35.32 -7.06
CA THR A 327 114.32 35.89 -6.31
C THR A 327 113.36 36.68 -7.20
N GLU A 328 113.86 37.37 -8.23
CA GLU A 328 113.01 38.04 -9.23
C GLU A 328 112.24 37.01 -10.06
N LEU A 329 112.88 35.91 -10.47
CA LEU A 329 112.23 34.82 -11.21
C LEU A 329 111.15 34.12 -10.37
N GLU A 330 111.43 33.87 -9.08
CA GLU A 330 110.45 33.33 -8.13
C GLU A 330 109.29 34.30 -7.89
N LEU A 331 109.55 35.62 -7.82
CA LEU A 331 108.52 36.64 -7.68
C LEU A 331 107.63 36.72 -8.92
N VAL A 332 108.21 36.67 -10.12
CA VAL A 332 107.45 36.68 -11.38
C VAL A 332 106.66 35.38 -11.54
N ALA A 333 107.25 34.23 -11.20
CA ALA A 333 106.58 32.94 -11.23
C ALA A 333 105.38 32.93 -10.26
N SER A 334 105.57 33.37 -9.01
CA SER A 334 104.48 33.44 -8.02
C SER A 334 103.35 34.38 -8.47
N LYS A 335 103.67 35.56 -9.02
CA LYS A 335 102.68 36.47 -9.60
C LYS A 335 101.90 35.82 -10.75
N ALA A 336 102.58 35.16 -11.69
CA ALA A 336 101.93 34.48 -12.81
C ALA A 336 101.06 33.30 -12.34
N THR A 337 101.48 32.54 -11.33
CA THR A 337 100.65 31.47 -10.75
C THR A 337 99.42 32.01 -10.05
N MET A 338 99.52 33.16 -9.38
CA MET A 338 98.39 33.80 -8.72
C MET A 338 97.36 34.27 -9.75
N GLU A 339 97.81 34.94 -10.82
CA GLU A 339 96.92 35.38 -11.91
C GLU A 339 96.24 34.19 -12.61
N PHE A 340 96.95 33.08 -12.81
CA PHE A 340 96.39 31.85 -13.37
C PHE A 340 95.30 31.26 -12.45
N ILE A 341 95.59 31.11 -11.15
CA ILE A 341 94.65 30.57 -10.17
C ILE A 341 93.41 31.46 -10.05
N GLU A 342 93.59 32.79 -10.04
CA GLU A 342 92.47 33.74 -10.01
C GLU A 342 91.57 33.61 -11.24
N ASN A 343 92.15 33.42 -12.43
CA ASN A 343 91.38 33.23 -13.66
C ASN A 343 90.65 31.89 -13.67
N GLU A 344 91.30 30.81 -13.22
CA GLU A 344 90.67 29.48 -13.12
C GLU A 344 89.52 29.48 -12.10
N ILE A 345 89.67 30.17 -10.97
CA ILE A 345 88.59 30.35 -9.98
C ILE A 345 87.40 31.05 -10.63
N LYS A 346 87.62 32.13 -11.39
CA LYS A 346 86.55 32.85 -12.11
C LYS A 346 85.84 31.95 -13.13
N GLU A 347 86.60 31.16 -13.90
CA GLU A 347 86.00 30.23 -14.88
C GLU A 347 85.17 29.15 -14.19
N LEU A 348 85.66 28.58 -13.08
CA LEU A 348 84.95 27.58 -12.30
C LEU A 348 83.70 28.15 -11.62
N GLU A 349 83.72 29.40 -11.16
CA GLU A 349 82.54 30.08 -10.62
C GLU A 349 81.46 30.30 -11.69
N ILE A 350 81.85 30.69 -12.91
CA ILE A 350 80.94 30.80 -14.05
C ILE A 350 80.35 29.43 -14.41
N LEU A 351 81.18 28.38 -14.43
CA LEU A 351 80.71 27.02 -14.70
C LEU A 351 79.76 26.50 -13.61
N ARG A 352 80.07 26.78 -12.34
CA ARG A 352 79.21 26.41 -11.20
C ARG A 352 77.87 27.11 -11.27
N SER A 353 77.84 28.42 -11.53
CA SER A 353 76.60 29.19 -11.61
C SER A 353 75.73 28.75 -12.79
N THR A 354 76.32 28.50 -13.96
CA THR A 354 75.59 27.95 -15.11
C THR A 354 75.04 26.55 -14.86
N LYS A 355 75.79 25.67 -14.19
CA LYS A 355 75.31 24.34 -13.80
C LYS A 355 74.20 24.39 -12.75
N GLN A 356 74.29 25.30 -11.79
CA GLN A 356 73.24 25.52 -10.81
C GLN A 356 71.93 25.99 -11.47
N ALA A 357 72.00 26.96 -12.39
CA ALA A 357 70.84 27.43 -13.13
C ALA A 357 70.18 26.31 -13.97
N GLN A 358 70.99 25.42 -14.57
CA GLN A 358 70.49 24.24 -15.28
C GLN A 358 69.77 23.26 -14.34
N LEU A 359 70.31 23.02 -13.14
CA LEU A 359 69.67 22.19 -12.12
C LEU A 359 68.34 22.77 -11.65
N ASP A 360 68.30 24.07 -11.34
CA ASP A 360 67.08 24.74 -10.88
C ASP A 360 65.99 24.68 -11.95
N THR A 361 66.36 24.85 -13.22
CA THR A 361 65.44 24.69 -14.36
C THR A 361 64.92 23.25 -14.45
N LEU A 362 65.77 22.25 -14.23
CA LEU A 362 65.39 20.84 -14.26
C LEU A 362 64.41 20.50 -13.14
N TYR A 363 64.67 20.97 -11.91
CA TYR A 363 63.77 20.80 -10.77
C TYR A 363 62.42 21.48 -11.00
N GLY A 364 62.40 22.68 -11.61
CA GLY A 364 61.16 23.36 -11.99
C GLY A 364 60.32 22.54 -12.96
N LYS A 365 60.95 21.98 -14.02
CA LYS A 365 60.27 21.10 -14.98
C LYS A 365 59.75 19.82 -14.32
N TYR A 366 60.54 19.20 -13.44
CA TYR A 366 60.12 18.00 -12.71
C TYR A 366 58.88 18.25 -11.86
N ARG A 367 58.83 19.38 -11.14
CA ARG A 367 57.66 19.77 -10.33
C ARG A 367 56.42 19.99 -11.20
N GLN A 368 56.55 20.66 -12.35
CA GLN A 368 55.44 20.84 -13.29
C GLN A 368 54.87 19.51 -13.80
N ILE A 369 55.72 18.52 -14.06
CA ILE A 369 55.29 17.17 -14.47
C ILE A 369 54.49 16.50 -13.36
N GLN A 370 54.98 16.54 -12.11
CA GLN A 370 54.24 15.97 -10.97
C GLN A 370 52.86 16.63 -10.77
N ASP A 371 52.78 17.95 -10.92
CA ASP A 371 51.50 18.65 -10.75
C ASP A 371 50.54 18.35 -11.90
N PHE A 372 51.04 18.21 -13.13
CA PHE A 372 50.26 17.75 -14.27
C PHE A 372 49.71 16.32 -14.05
N GLU A 373 50.53 15.38 -13.57
CA GLU A 373 50.10 14.02 -13.26
C GLU A 373 48.97 13.99 -12.21
N LYS A 374 49.07 14.80 -11.15
CA LYS A 374 48.00 14.92 -10.15
C LYS A 374 46.69 15.43 -10.77
N ILE A 375 46.77 16.44 -11.62
CA ILE A 375 45.59 17.01 -12.30
C ILE A 375 44.96 15.98 -13.24
N VAL A 376 45.78 15.27 -14.02
CA VAL A 376 45.31 14.20 -14.92
C VAL A 376 44.63 13.09 -14.12
N GLN A 377 45.21 12.65 -13.01
CA GLN A 377 44.60 11.64 -12.15
C GLN A 377 43.25 12.11 -11.57
N ALA A 378 43.17 13.35 -11.09
CA ALA A 378 41.93 13.92 -10.58
C ALA A 378 40.84 13.98 -11.66
N LYS A 379 41.18 14.41 -12.88
CA LYS A 379 40.25 14.45 -14.01
C LYS A 379 39.82 13.05 -14.46
N GLN A 380 40.75 12.08 -14.50
CA GLN A 380 40.44 10.69 -14.86
C GLN A 380 39.51 10.03 -13.83
N ASN A 381 39.71 10.30 -12.53
CA ASN A 381 38.82 9.85 -11.47
C ASN A 381 37.41 10.44 -11.64
N MET A 382 37.30 11.73 -11.96
CA MET A 382 36.01 12.37 -12.23
C MET A 382 35.30 11.74 -13.43
N ILE A 383 36.03 11.49 -14.54
CA ILE A 383 35.47 10.82 -15.73
C ILE A 383 34.96 9.43 -15.35
N HIS A 384 35.72 8.65 -14.58
CA HIS A 384 35.31 7.32 -14.14
C HIS A 384 34.02 7.38 -13.28
N VAL A 385 33.92 8.33 -12.35
CA VAL A 385 32.70 8.53 -11.54
C VAL A 385 31.51 8.93 -12.42
N LEU A 386 31.71 9.83 -13.38
CA LEU A 386 30.64 10.27 -14.30
C LEU A 386 30.15 9.13 -15.19
N VAL A 387 31.06 8.31 -15.74
CA VAL A 387 30.70 7.14 -16.55
C VAL A 387 29.90 6.14 -15.73
N LYS A 388 30.35 5.83 -14.51
CA LYS A 388 29.64 4.94 -13.59
C LYS A 388 28.25 5.49 -13.25
N HIS A 389 28.16 6.76 -12.86
CA HIS A 389 26.89 7.40 -12.52
C HIS A 389 25.92 7.42 -13.71
N ASN A 390 26.41 7.67 -14.93
CA ASN A 390 25.59 7.63 -16.14
C ASN A 390 25.06 6.21 -16.40
N SER A 391 25.91 5.19 -16.30
CA SER A 391 25.49 3.80 -16.44
C SER A 391 24.45 3.40 -15.39
N ASP A 392 24.64 3.81 -14.13
CA ASP A 392 23.71 3.54 -13.02
C ASP A 392 22.39 4.31 -13.21
N SER A 393 22.44 5.56 -13.70
CA SER A 393 21.26 6.41 -13.92
C SER A 393 20.34 5.81 -14.97
N LYS A 394 20.89 5.25 -16.06
CA LYS A 394 20.10 4.55 -17.08
C LYS A 394 19.34 3.37 -16.46
N SER A 395 20.03 2.50 -15.73
CA SER A 395 19.40 1.35 -15.06
C SER A 395 18.33 1.79 -14.05
N LYS A 396 18.57 2.86 -13.28
CA LYS A 396 17.60 3.41 -12.32
C LYS A 396 16.36 3.95 -13.02
N LEU A 397 16.51 4.66 -14.14
CA LEU A 397 15.38 5.18 -14.91
C LEU A 397 14.54 4.04 -15.50
N ASP A 398 15.17 2.98 -16.02
CA ASP A 398 14.47 1.82 -16.55
C ASP A 398 13.70 1.07 -15.44
N GLN A 399 14.29 0.96 -14.25
CA GLN A 399 13.62 0.40 -13.06
C GLN A 399 12.43 1.27 -12.64
N GLN A 400 12.62 2.58 -12.47
CA GLN A 400 11.54 3.50 -12.09
C GLN A 400 10.39 3.51 -13.11
N ARG A 401 10.71 3.48 -14.41
CA ARG A 401 9.71 3.34 -15.48
C ARG A 401 8.89 2.06 -15.31
N SER A 402 9.56 0.94 -15.05
CA SER A 402 8.91 -0.35 -14.86
C SER A 402 8.02 -0.37 -13.60
N GLU A 403 8.49 0.24 -12.51
CA GLU A 403 7.72 0.40 -11.27
C GLU A 403 6.48 1.28 -11.46
N ILE A 404 6.60 2.42 -12.17
CA ILE A 404 5.46 3.30 -12.48
C ILE A 404 4.44 2.59 -13.37
N LEU A 405 4.90 1.85 -14.39
CA LEU A 405 4.01 1.08 -15.26
C LEU A 405 3.29 -0.01 -14.47
N LYS A 406 4.01 -0.74 -13.62
CA LYS A 406 3.42 -1.77 -12.76
C LYS A 406 2.43 -1.17 -11.77
N TYR A 407 2.77 -0.08 -11.11
CA TYR A 407 1.86 0.63 -10.21
C TYR A 407 0.59 1.10 -10.92
N SER A 408 0.73 1.67 -12.13
CA SER A 408 -0.40 2.09 -12.96
C SER A 408 -1.30 0.90 -13.32
N GLN A 409 -0.71 -0.23 -13.73
CA GLN A 409 -1.44 -1.45 -14.06
C GLN A 409 -2.15 -2.05 -12.83
N ASP A 410 -1.43 -2.19 -11.72
CA ASP A 410 -1.96 -2.76 -10.47
C ASP A 410 -3.05 -1.87 -9.87
N THR A 411 -2.93 -0.54 -9.96
CA THR A 411 -3.88 0.39 -9.34
C THR A 411 -5.08 0.68 -10.24
N LEU A 412 -4.88 0.93 -11.54
CA LEU A 412 -5.99 1.30 -12.43
C LEU A 412 -6.71 0.09 -13.01
N CYS A 413 -5.96 -0.92 -13.48
CA CYS A 413 -6.56 -2.05 -14.19
C CYS A 413 -7.11 -3.12 -13.24
N ALA A 414 -6.51 -3.33 -12.06
CA ALA A 414 -7.03 -4.33 -11.12
C ALA A 414 -8.46 -3.99 -10.64
N HIS A 415 -8.72 -2.70 -10.39
CA HIS A 415 -10.04 -2.25 -9.96
C HIS A 415 -11.05 -2.16 -11.10
N GLU A 416 -10.64 -2.06 -12.36
CA GLU A 416 -11.57 -2.00 -13.50
C GLU A 416 -12.43 -3.27 -13.59
N SER A 417 -11.79 -4.44 -13.50
CA SER A 417 -12.50 -5.73 -13.54
C SER A 417 -13.44 -5.91 -12.34
N GLN A 418 -13.00 -5.52 -11.14
CA GLN A 418 -13.79 -5.58 -9.91
C GLN A 418 -14.97 -4.62 -9.94
N VAL A 419 -14.78 -3.37 -10.36
CA VAL A 419 -15.84 -2.36 -10.47
C VAL A 419 -16.86 -2.77 -11.52
N LYS A 420 -16.41 -3.34 -12.66
CA LYS A 420 -17.30 -3.86 -13.70
C LYS A 420 -18.11 -5.05 -13.19
N ALA A 421 -17.48 -5.99 -12.49
CA ALA A 421 -18.17 -7.12 -11.87
C ALA A 421 -19.20 -6.67 -10.83
N LEU A 422 -18.80 -5.80 -9.89
CA LEU A 422 -19.71 -5.22 -8.88
C LEU A 422 -20.86 -4.43 -9.53
N SER A 423 -20.59 -3.62 -10.55
CA SER A 423 -21.62 -2.89 -11.29
C SER A 423 -22.61 -3.82 -11.99
N SER A 424 -22.13 -4.94 -12.55
CA SER A 424 -23.00 -5.92 -13.19
C SER A 424 -23.82 -6.72 -12.17
N GLY A 425 -23.24 -7.08 -11.03
CA GLY A 425 -23.93 -7.78 -9.94
C GLY A 425 -24.95 -6.90 -9.22
N LEU A 426 -24.64 -5.60 -9.07
CA LEU A 426 -25.55 -4.61 -8.48
C LEU A 426 -26.63 -4.14 -9.46
N SER A 427 -26.52 -4.49 -10.75
CA SER A 427 -27.55 -4.19 -11.73
C SER A 427 -28.83 -4.94 -11.36
N ASN A 428 -29.94 -4.20 -11.27
CA ASN A 428 -31.25 -4.69 -10.83
C ASN A 428 -31.36 -5.10 -9.35
N SER A 429 -30.33 -4.92 -8.50
CA SER A 429 -30.44 -5.27 -7.08
C SER A 429 -31.51 -4.45 -6.34
N VAL A 430 -31.66 -3.17 -6.68
CA VAL A 430 -32.74 -2.33 -6.11
C VAL A 430 -34.12 -2.87 -6.50
N SER A 431 -34.29 -3.31 -7.75
CA SER A 431 -35.55 -3.92 -8.20
C SER A 431 -35.82 -5.24 -7.48
N GLN A 432 -34.81 -6.09 -7.33
CA GLN A 432 -34.92 -7.36 -6.58
C GLN A 432 -35.21 -7.14 -5.09
N GLU A 433 -34.60 -6.13 -4.47
CA GLU A 433 -34.86 -5.71 -3.09
C GLU A 433 -36.31 -5.24 -2.93
N ILE A 434 -36.82 -4.42 -3.85
CA ILE A 434 -38.22 -3.96 -3.83
C ILE A 434 -39.19 -5.15 -3.99
N THR A 435 -38.93 -6.07 -4.93
CA THR A 435 -39.77 -7.27 -5.10
C THR A 435 -39.78 -8.13 -3.83
N SER A 436 -38.61 -8.31 -3.21
CA SER A 436 -38.48 -9.04 -1.94
C SER A 436 -39.20 -8.31 -0.80
N PHE A 437 -39.12 -6.99 -0.72
CA PHE A 437 -39.81 -6.16 0.26
C PHE A 437 -41.34 -6.24 0.12
N VAL A 438 -41.87 -6.31 -1.10
CA VAL A 438 -43.32 -6.50 -1.33
C VAL A 438 -43.79 -7.83 -0.74
N SER A 439 -42.98 -8.89 -0.85
CA SER A 439 -43.29 -10.21 -0.25
C SER A 439 -43.08 -10.27 1.27
N LEU A 440 -42.32 -9.34 1.84
CA LEU A 440 -41.99 -9.31 3.26
C LEU A 440 -43.17 -8.78 4.09
N SER A 441 -43.44 -9.41 5.22
CA SER A 441 -44.47 -8.94 6.15
C SER A 441 -43.92 -7.84 7.07
N LEU A 442 -44.56 -6.66 7.07
CA LEU A 442 -44.09 -5.47 7.80
C LEU A 442 -43.97 -5.68 9.32
N HIS A 443 -44.72 -6.61 9.91
CA HIS A 443 -44.64 -6.93 11.33
C HIS A 443 -43.25 -7.41 11.76
N ARG A 444 -42.44 -8.00 10.85
CA ARG A 444 -41.09 -8.49 11.14
C ARG A 444 -40.06 -7.37 11.25
N LEU A 445 -40.44 -6.17 10.80
CA LEU A 445 -39.60 -4.97 10.81
C LEU A 445 -39.92 -4.03 11.99
N LEU A 446 -40.91 -4.39 12.82
CA LEU A 446 -41.25 -3.64 14.03
C LEU A 446 -40.35 -4.09 15.16
N PHE A 447 -39.68 -3.13 15.79
CA PHE A 447 -38.86 -3.38 16.96
C PHE A 447 -39.27 -2.47 18.11
N SER A 448 -39.18 -3.00 19.33
CA SER A 448 -39.34 -2.26 20.57
C SER A 448 -37.97 -2.09 21.22
N ASP A 449 -37.61 -0.86 21.54
CA ASP A 449 -36.36 -0.55 22.23
C ASP A 449 -36.60 -0.73 23.75
N PHE A 450 -35.78 -1.58 24.39
CA PHE A 450 -35.79 -1.77 25.84
C PHE A 450 -34.46 -1.30 26.43
N ASP A 451 -34.51 -0.56 27.54
CA ASP A 451 -33.35 0.09 28.17
C ASP A 451 -32.21 -0.87 28.55
N SER A 452 -32.48 -2.17 28.71
CA SER A 452 -31.52 -3.18 29.19
C SER A 452 -31.04 -4.19 28.13
N HIS A 453 -31.78 -4.39 27.03
CA HIS A 453 -31.51 -5.48 26.07
C HIS A 453 -31.44 -5.03 24.61
N GLY A 454 -31.51 -3.73 24.35
CA GLY A 454 -31.50 -3.19 23.01
C GLY A 454 -32.79 -3.47 22.25
N ARG A 455 -32.70 -3.46 20.92
CA ARG A 455 -33.84 -3.45 20.01
C ARG A 455 -34.37 -4.86 19.79
N ILE A 456 -35.54 -5.19 20.34
CA ILE A 456 -36.16 -6.53 20.25
C ILE A 456 -37.30 -6.52 19.20
N PRO A 457 -37.34 -7.47 18.26
CA PRO A 457 -38.46 -7.61 17.32
C PRO A 457 -39.79 -7.78 18.06
N VAL A 458 -40.80 -7.02 17.66
CA VAL A 458 -42.13 -7.02 18.29
C VAL A 458 -42.81 -8.38 18.19
N SER A 459 -42.50 -9.17 17.16
CA SER A 459 -42.98 -10.56 16.99
C SER A 459 -42.44 -11.54 18.05
N GLN A 460 -41.35 -11.18 18.75
CA GLN A 460 -40.73 -12.02 19.78
C GLN A 460 -41.21 -11.67 21.20
N LEU A 461 -42.07 -10.67 21.36
CA LEU A 461 -42.62 -10.28 22.66
C LEU A 461 -43.73 -11.25 23.08
N SER A 462 -43.74 -11.64 24.36
CA SER A 462 -44.75 -12.55 24.94
C SER A 462 -46.18 -12.01 24.80
N ILE A 463 -46.34 -10.69 24.86
CA ILE A 463 -47.59 -9.97 24.62
C ILE A 463 -48.09 -10.15 23.17
N ASN A 464 -47.19 -10.51 22.25
CA ASN A 464 -47.49 -10.72 20.84
C ASN A 464 -47.43 -12.20 20.40
N ARG A 465 -47.29 -13.15 21.35
CA ARG A 465 -47.25 -14.61 21.07
C ARG A 465 -48.51 -15.14 20.39
N LEU A 466 -49.64 -14.48 20.59
CA LEU A 466 -50.95 -14.89 20.05
C LEU A 466 -51.47 -13.90 19.01
N ASN A 467 -50.67 -12.90 18.67
CA ASN A 467 -51.13 -11.80 17.83
C ASN A 467 -51.19 -12.29 16.39
N SER A 468 -52.36 -12.64 15.87
CA SER A 468 -52.59 -13.41 14.63
C SER A 468 -52.24 -12.73 13.30
N CYS A 469 -51.34 -11.74 13.29
CA CYS A 469 -50.86 -11.10 12.06
C CYS A 469 -49.83 -11.94 11.27
N TYR A 470 -49.66 -13.24 11.59
CA TYR A 470 -48.57 -14.10 11.12
C TYR A 470 -49.11 -15.40 10.47
N SER A 471 -48.77 -15.68 9.20
CA SER A 471 -49.02 -16.98 8.54
C SER A 471 -47.72 -17.82 8.52
N SER A 472 -47.71 -19.16 8.63
CA SER A 472 -48.82 -20.12 8.50
C SER A 472 -48.60 -21.50 9.16
N ASN A 473 -47.41 -21.94 9.58
CA ASN A 473 -47.23 -23.34 10.04
C ASN A 473 -46.77 -23.57 11.51
N GLU A 474 -46.15 -22.60 12.19
CA GLU A 474 -45.69 -22.79 13.59
C GLU A 474 -46.70 -22.31 14.65
N ASN A 475 -47.68 -21.47 14.24
CA ASN A 475 -48.86 -21.23 15.07
C ASN A 475 -49.54 -22.55 15.42
N HIS A 476 -49.56 -23.54 14.52
CA HIS A 476 -50.32 -24.77 14.72
C HIS A 476 -49.94 -25.57 15.97
N ILE A 477 -48.68 -25.64 16.38
CA ILE A 477 -48.28 -26.42 17.58
C ILE A 477 -48.63 -25.66 18.86
N VAL A 478 -48.46 -24.34 18.84
CA VAL A 478 -48.85 -23.47 19.97
C VAL A 478 -50.36 -23.43 20.11
N THR A 479 -51.09 -23.34 19.01
CA THR A 479 -52.56 -23.53 18.94
C THR A 479 -52.93 -24.92 19.42
N SER A 480 -52.18 -25.98 19.07
CA SER A 480 -52.47 -27.35 19.53
C SER A 480 -52.36 -27.50 21.04
N ILE A 481 -51.39 -26.87 21.69
CA ILE A 481 -51.22 -26.96 23.15
C ILE A 481 -52.26 -26.09 23.87
N LEU A 482 -52.60 -24.93 23.30
CA LEU A 482 -53.69 -24.07 23.78
C LEU A 482 -55.06 -24.74 23.61
N GLU A 483 -55.25 -25.51 22.53
CA GLU A 483 -56.41 -26.38 22.28
C GLU A 483 -56.46 -27.57 23.24
N ILE A 484 -55.33 -28.24 23.51
CA ILE A 484 -55.26 -29.37 24.46
C ILE A 484 -55.59 -28.93 25.90
N LEU A 485 -55.18 -27.71 26.28
CA LEU A 485 -55.36 -27.17 27.63
C LEU A 485 -56.62 -26.30 27.79
N ASP A 486 -57.42 -26.15 26.73
CA ASP A 486 -58.54 -25.21 26.60
C ASP A 486 -58.16 -23.82 27.15
N PHE A 487 -56.91 -23.41 26.86
CA PHE A 487 -56.31 -22.22 27.44
C PHE A 487 -56.70 -20.98 26.65
N PRO A 488 -57.30 -19.96 27.27
CA PRO A 488 -57.87 -18.85 26.53
C PRO A 488 -56.79 -17.92 25.95
N ASP A 489 -56.89 -17.60 24.65
CA ASP A 489 -55.92 -16.80 23.88
C ASP A 489 -55.71 -15.35 24.36
N TYR A 490 -56.55 -14.88 25.28
CA TYR A 490 -56.52 -13.52 25.83
C TYR A 490 -55.83 -13.44 27.19
N MET A 491 -55.59 -14.58 27.83
CA MET A 491 -54.84 -14.64 29.06
C MET A 491 -53.37 -14.44 28.71
N ALA A 492 -52.74 -13.44 29.34
CA ALA A 492 -51.30 -13.28 29.25
C ALA A 492 -50.63 -14.62 29.63
N SER A 493 -49.50 -14.95 29.01
CA SER A 493 -48.90 -16.30 29.11
C SER A 493 -48.62 -16.77 30.55
N ASP A 494 -48.70 -15.86 31.51
CA ASP A 494 -48.64 -16.00 32.97
C ASP A 494 -49.90 -16.59 33.65
N ARG A 495 -51.07 -16.60 33.00
CA ARG A 495 -52.32 -17.18 33.54
C ARG A 495 -52.57 -18.62 33.08
N LEU A 496 -51.69 -19.14 32.22
CA LEU A 496 -51.67 -20.54 31.73
C LEU A 496 -51.69 -21.55 32.86
N LEU A 497 -50.95 -21.28 33.92
CA LEU A 497 -50.87 -22.15 35.09
C LEU A 497 -52.18 -22.24 35.89
N SER A 498 -52.95 -21.15 35.99
CA SER A 498 -54.21 -21.14 36.74
C SER A 498 -55.26 -22.04 36.09
N LYS A 499 -55.37 -22.02 34.77
CA LYS A 499 -56.33 -22.84 34.03
C LYS A 499 -55.98 -24.33 34.05
N VAL A 500 -54.69 -24.66 34.06
CA VAL A 500 -54.21 -26.05 34.21
C VAL A 500 -54.53 -26.62 35.61
N VAL A 501 -54.56 -25.78 36.64
CA VAL A 501 -54.94 -26.20 38.00
C VAL A 501 -56.47 -26.36 38.13
N GLU A 502 -57.27 -25.49 37.51
CA GLU A 502 -58.73 -25.62 37.46
C GLU A 502 -59.18 -26.90 36.74
N THR A 503 -58.62 -27.18 35.55
CA THR A 503 -58.93 -28.40 34.78
C THR A 503 -58.55 -29.67 35.56
N LYS A 504 -57.45 -29.65 36.32
CA LYS A 504 -57.08 -30.76 37.23
C LYS A 504 -58.08 -30.96 38.37
N SER A 505 -58.74 -29.89 38.82
CA SER A 505 -59.78 -29.94 39.85
C SER A 505 -61.09 -30.56 39.29
N GLU A 506 -61.51 -30.14 38.10
CA GLU A 506 -62.68 -30.70 37.40
C GLU A 506 -62.51 -32.20 37.08
N VAL A 507 -61.30 -32.64 36.74
CA VAL A 507 -60.97 -34.07 36.55
C VAL A 507 -61.12 -34.88 37.84
N MET A 508 -60.84 -34.29 39.00
CA MET A 508 -61.04 -34.95 40.29
C MET A 508 -62.53 -35.05 40.67
N GLU A 509 -63.31 -33.99 40.45
CA GLU A 509 -64.77 -33.98 40.68
C GLU A 509 -65.51 -34.99 39.79
N THR A 510 -65.18 -35.02 38.50
CA THR A 510 -65.76 -35.99 37.55
C THR A 510 -65.42 -37.44 37.92
N LYS A 511 -64.23 -37.70 38.47
CA LYS A 511 -63.83 -39.03 38.97
C LYS A 511 -64.65 -39.47 40.18
N GLU A 512 -65.10 -38.54 41.02
CA GLU A 512 -66.03 -38.81 42.12
C GLU A 512 -67.47 -39.02 41.64
N HIS A 513 -67.95 -38.24 40.66
CA HIS A 513 -69.24 -38.48 40.00
C HIS A 513 -69.29 -39.85 39.30
N LEU A 514 -68.17 -40.29 38.70
CA LEU A 514 -68.05 -41.60 38.07
C LEU A 514 -68.15 -42.72 39.09
N LYS A 515 -67.58 -42.55 40.30
CA LYS A 515 -67.80 -43.49 41.42
C LYS A 515 -69.26 -43.57 41.82
N HIS A 516 -69.94 -42.42 41.93
CA HIS A 516 -71.37 -42.35 42.26
C HIS A 516 -72.25 -43.00 41.18
N SER A 517 -71.95 -42.76 39.90
CA SER A 517 -72.61 -43.41 38.77
C SER A 517 -72.34 -44.91 38.75
N LYS A 518 -71.14 -45.35 39.16
CA LYS A 518 -70.83 -46.77 39.35
C LYS A 518 -71.73 -47.37 40.44
N THR A 519 -71.88 -46.70 41.58
CA THR A 519 -72.78 -47.12 42.66
C THR A 519 -74.26 -47.19 42.22
N VAL A 520 -74.72 -46.26 41.38
CA VAL A 520 -76.08 -46.25 40.81
C VAL A 520 -76.24 -47.32 39.73
N SER A 521 -75.21 -47.58 38.92
CA SER A 521 -75.16 -48.68 37.96
C SER A 521 -75.19 -50.04 38.66
N ASP A 522 -74.48 -50.18 39.78
CA ASP A 522 -74.51 -51.35 40.64
C ASP A 522 -75.95 -51.56 41.17
N SER A 523 -76.60 -50.47 41.60
CA SER A 523 -78.00 -50.46 42.07
C SER A 523 -79.04 -50.73 40.96
N LEU A 524 -78.76 -50.39 39.71
CA LEU A 524 -79.60 -50.67 38.53
C LEU A 524 -79.37 -52.08 37.99
N SER A 525 -78.16 -52.63 38.13
CA SER A 525 -77.86 -54.04 37.83
C SER A 525 -78.61 -55.01 38.75
N ASP A 526 -79.06 -54.54 39.92
CA ASP A 526 -79.93 -55.30 40.82
C ASP A 526 -81.41 -55.36 40.36
N ILE A 527 -81.86 -54.52 39.40
CA ILE A 527 -83.27 -54.44 38.96
C ILE A 527 -83.57 -55.26 37.69
N GLU A 528 -82.58 -55.60 36.86
CA GLU A 528 -82.77 -56.49 35.70
C GLU A 528 -81.54 -57.40 35.51
N GLY A 529 -81.71 -58.72 35.71
CA GLY A 529 -80.65 -59.69 35.42
C GLY A 529 -80.46 -59.91 33.92
N ILE A 530 -79.18 -59.96 33.48
CA ILE A 530 -78.55 -60.97 32.59
C ILE A 530 -77.26 -60.39 31.93
N ASN A 531 -76.11 -60.96 32.35
CA ASN A 531 -74.90 -61.40 31.59
C ASN A 531 -74.15 -60.42 30.64
N THR A 532 -72.81 -60.41 30.50
CA THR A 532 -71.68 -61.27 30.93
C THR A 532 -70.34 -60.68 30.48
N ALA A 533 -69.27 -61.15 31.13
CA ALA A 533 -67.91 -61.46 30.61
C ALA A 533 -66.86 -60.34 30.63
N ASP A 534 -65.59 -60.56 31.00
CA ASP A 534 -64.87 -61.57 31.80
C ASP A 534 -63.46 -60.96 31.99
N ASP A 535 -62.97 -60.79 33.22
CA ASP A 535 -61.78 -59.96 33.55
C ASP A 535 -60.43 -60.60 33.14
N ASN A 536 -60.45 -61.87 32.72
CA ASN A 536 -59.24 -62.64 32.45
C ASN A 536 -58.56 -62.32 31.10
N HIS A 537 -59.24 -61.62 30.18
CA HIS A 537 -58.63 -61.26 28.88
C HIS A 537 -57.79 -59.98 28.94
N VAL A 538 -57.99 -59.15 29.96
CA VAL A 538 -57.25 -57.87 30.12
C VAL A 538 -55.85 -58.13 30.69
N GLU A 539 -55.72 -59.12 31.58
CA GLU A 539 -54.45 -59.43 32.25
C GLU A 539 -53.44 -60.14 31.32
N GLU A 540 -53.92 -61.00 30.41
CA GLU A 540 -53.06 -61.62 29.38
C GLU A 540 -52.50 -60.59 28.39
N VAL A 541 -53.29 -59.59 28.00
CA VAL A 541 -52.85 -58.56 27.05
C VAL A 541 -51.88 -57.58 27.70
N GLN A 542 -52.07 -57.25 28.99
CA GLN A 542 -51.14 -56.38 29.70
C GLN A 542 -49.75 -57.00 29.86
N ASN A 543 -49.67 -58.29 30.24
CA ASN A 543 -48.40 -58.98 30.39
C ASN A 543 -47.64 -59.13 29.05
N ALA A 544 -48.37 -59.35 27.95
CA ALA A 544 -47.76 -59.44 26.61
C ALA A 544 -47.18 -58.08 26.13
N VAL A 545 -47.76 -56.96 26.56
CA VAL A 545 -47.27 -55.62 26.23
C VAL A 545 -46.03 -55.27 27.05
N GLU A 546 -46.01 -55.59 28.34
CA GLU A 546 -44.84 -55.34 29.20
C GLU A 546 -43.61 -56.15 28.76
N GLU A 547 -43.78 -57.43 28.39
CA GLU A 547 -42.67 -58.24 27.86
C GLU A 547 -42.12 -57.67 26.53
N HIS A 548 -42.99 -57.15 25.67
CA HIS A 548 -42.57 -56.56 24.40
C HIS A 548 -41.81 -55.24 24.60
N GLU A 549 -42.28 -54.37 25.49
CA GLU A 549 -41.61 -53.11 25.82
C GLU A 549 -40.23 -53.37 26.43
N GLN A 550 -40.10 -54.37 27.29
CA GLN A 550 -38.83 -54.71 27.92
C GLN A 550 -37.80 -55.23 26.92
N MET A 551 -38.23 -56.07 25.95
CA MET A 551 -37.36 -56.53 24.87
C MET A 551 -36.90 -55.39 23.94
N GLU A 552 -37.77 -54.45 23.57
CA GLU A 552 -37.36 -53.31 22.74
C GLU A 552 -36.38 -52.39 23.47
N ASN A 553 -36.61 -52.15 24.76
CA ASN A 553 -35.76 -51.28 25.55
C ASN A 553 -34.35 -51.89 25.70
N GLU A 554 -34.24 -53.19 25.95
CA GLU A 554 -32.95 -53.90 25.96
C GLU A 554 -32.22 -53.86 24.60
N GLN A 555 -32.95 -53.77 23.49
CA GLN A 555 -32.37 -53.74 22.15
C GLN A 555 -31.96 -52.33 21.68
N ILE A 556 -32.71 -51.31 22.09
CA ILE A 556 -32.55 -49.93 21.62
C ILE A 556 -31.61 -49.14 22.53
N LEU A 557 -31.70 -49.31 23.85
CA LEU A 557 -30.88 -48.59 24.84
C LEU A 557 -29.37 -48.72 24.59
N PRO A 558 -28.80 -49.92 24.32
CA PRO A 558 -27.37 -50.03 24.03
C PRO A 558 -26.98 -49.36 22.70
N LYS A 559 -27.84 -49.38 21.67
CA LYS A 559 -27.58 -48.68 20.40
C LYS A 559 -27.57 -47.17 20.58
N VAL A 560 -28.45 -46.65 21.43
CA VAL A 560 -28.50 -45.21 21.77
C VAL A 560 -27.27 -44.81 22.58
N GLN A 561 -26.87 -45.61 23.59
CA GLN A 561 -25.65 -45.36 24.36
C GLN A 561 -24.40 -45.42 23.48
N GLU A 562 -24.32 -46.36 22.53
CA GLU A 562 -23.22 -46.45 21.57
C GLU A 562 -23.17 -45.20 20.67
N ARG A 563 -24.31 -44.77 20.12
CA ARG A 563 -24.41 -43.56 19.29
C ARG A 563 -24.04 -42.31 20.08
N PHE A 564 -24.45 -42.24 21.34
CA PHE A 564 -24.09 -41.13 22.24
C PHE A 564 -22.59 -41.11 22.50
N SER A 565 -21.97 -42.26 22.78
CA SER A 565 -20.51 -42.35 22.95
C SER A 565 -19.75 -41.93 21.68
N LYS A 566 -20.25 -42.32 20.50
CA LYS A 566 -19.69 -41.90 19.20
C LYS A 566 -19.84 -40.39 18.96
N ALA A 567 -20.97 -39.80 19.33
CA ALA A 567 -21.21 -38.36 19.23
C ALA A 567 -20.30 -37.57 20.19
N THR A 568 -20.14 -38.01 21.44
CA THR A 568 -19.23 -37.39 22.41
C THR A 568 -17.78 -37.49 21.94
N LYS A 569 -17.38 -38.63 21.37
CA LYS A 569 -16.05 -38.79 20.78
C LYS A 569 -15.83 -37.86 19.59
N ALA A 570 -16.78 -37.78 18.65
CA ALA A 570 -16.72 -36.86 17.52
C ALA A 570 -16.64 -35.39 17.97
N LEU A 571 -17.34 -35.03 19.05
CA LEU A 571 -17.28 -33.70 19.63
C LEU A 571 -15.88 -33.41 20.19
N SER A 572 -15.26 -34.37 20.90
CA SER A 572 -13.90 -34.22 21.41
C SER A 572 -12.86 -34.09 20.27
N GLU A 573 -13.03 -34.84 19.18
CA GLU A 573 -12.19 -34.73 17.98
C GLU A 573 -12.37 -33.38 17.27
N CYS A 574 -13.59 -32.82 17.30
CA CYS A 574 -13.89 -31.50 16.75
C CYS A 574 -13.25 -30.38 17.60
N ILE A 575 -13.22 -30.51 18.93
CA ILE A 575 -12.51 -29.58 19.83
C ILE A 575 -11.01 -29.60 19.55
N VAL A 576 -10.41 -30.79 19.44
CA VAL A 576 -8.98 -30.93 19.10
C VAL A 576 -8.70 -30.32 17.71
N SER A 577 -9.58 -30.53 16.74
CA SER A 577 -9.45 -29.93 15.40
C SER A 577 -9.54 -28.40 15.46
N MET A 578 -10.43 -27.87 16.31
CA MET A 578 -10.58 -26.42 16.53
C MET A 578 -9.33 -25.82 17.21
N GLU A 579 -8.77 -26.49 18.22
CA GLU A 579 -7.49 -26.10 18.83
C GLU A 579 -6.34 -26.16 17.82
N THR A 580 -6.34 -27.14 16.91
CA THR A 580 -5.34 -27.28 15.86
C THR A 580 -5.47 -26.18 14.80
N VAL A 581 -6.70 -25.81 14.41
CA VAL A 581 -6.98 -24.67 13.52
C VAL A 581 -6.59 -23.36 14.18
N ASN A 582 -6.87 -23.18 15.48
CA ASN A 582 -6.43 -22.01 16.23
C ASN A 582 -4.90 -21.94 16.32
N SER A 583 -4.21 -23.06 16.61
CA SER A 583 -2.74 -23.12 16.56
C SER A 583 -2.18 -22.83 15.16
N TRP A 584 -2.85 -23.28 14.10
CA TRP A 584 -2.47 -22.97 12.72
C TRP A 584 -2.67 -21.49 12.39
N TRP A 585 -3.70 -20.85 12.95
CA TRP A 585 -3.96 -19.43 12.77
C TRP A 585 -2.96 -18.54 13.55
N GLU A 586 -2.53 -18.97 14.74
CA GLU A 586 -1.50 -18.26 15.52
C GLU A 586 -0.09 -18.41 14.95
N GLN A 587 0.27 -19.58 14.39
CA GLN A 587 1.55 -19.80 13.70
C GLN A 587 1.38 -20.65 12.43
N PRO A 588 0.98 -20.03 11.29
CA PRO A 588 0.89 -20.76 10.05
C PRO A 588 2.27 -21.29 9.66
N ALA A 589 2.36 -22.62 9.45
CA ALA A 589 3.55 -23.38 9.05
C ALA A 589 4.54 -23.89 10.12
N GLN A 590 4.30 -23.74 11.42
CA GLN A 590 5.23 -24.29 12.44
C GLN A 590 5.30 -25.85 12.43
N TYR A 591 4.25 -26.52 11.94
CA TYR A 591 4.14 -27.99 11.91
C TYR A 591 3.90 -28.57 10.51
N LEU A 592 4.16 -27.82 9.44
CA LEU A 592 3.93 -28.31 8.08
C LEU A 592 4.97 -29.39 7.70
N VAL A 593 4.48 -30.63 7.70
CA VAL A 593 4.78 -31.73 6.76
C VAL A 593 6.22 -32.29 6.78
N PRO A 594 6.56 -33.25 7.67
CA PRO A 594 7.86 -33.93 7.70
C PRO A 594 8.25 -34.70 6.43
N TRP A 595 7.28 -35.00 5.57
CA TRP A 595 7.47 -35.81 4.35
C TRP A 595 7.69 -34.98 3.07
N GLU A 596 7.57 -33.65 3.13
CA GLU A 596 7.97 -32.79 2.02
C GLU A 596 9.44 -32.40 2.19
N THR A 597 10.31 -32.92 1.33
CA THR A 597 11.74 -32.65 1.34
C THR A 597 12.13 -31.77 0.16
N VAL A 598 12.80 -30.66 0.45
CA VAL A 598 13.49 -29.86 -0.58
C VAL A 598 14.98 -30.15 -0.42
N ASP A 599 15.61 -30.63 -1.49
CA ASP A 599 17.00 -31.11 -1.49
C ASP A 599 17.29 -32.21 -0.45
N GLY A 600 16.34 -33.14 -0.29
CA GLY A 600 16.47 -34.27 0.62
C GLY A 600 16.40 -33.93 2.11
N MET A 601 16.14 -32.67 2.47
CA MET A 601 15.97 -32.22 3.85
C MET A 601 14.59 -31.60 4.09
N ASN A 602 14.02 -31.84 5.27
CA ASN A 602 12.75 -31.22 5.67
C ASN A 602 12.99 -29.87 6.36
N MET A 603 11.92 -29.07 6.54
CA MET A 603 11.99 -27.72 7.10
C MET A 603 12.62 -27.67 8.51
N ARG A 604 12.43 -28.71 9.33
CA ARG A 604 13.07 -28.81 10.66
C ARG A 604 14.59 -28.99 10.54
N GLN A 605 15.03 -29.89 9.66
CA GLN A 605 16.45 -30.11 9.39
C GLN A 605 17.11 -28.85 8.81
N TRP A 606 16.42 -28.11 7.94
CA TRP A 606 16.89 -26.82 7.43
C TRP A 606 17.00 -25.77 8.53
N LYS A 607 16.01 -25.70 9.44
CA LYS A 607 16.05 -24.79 10.59
C LYS A 607 17.20 -25.11 11.53
N ASP A 608 17.44 -26.39 11.82
CA ASP A 608 18.55 -26.81 12.68
C ASP A 608 19.90 -26.51 12.03
N GLN A 609 20.05 -26.82 10.74
CA GLN A 609 21.26 -26.49 9.98
C GLN A 609 21.51 -24.98 9.91
N TRP A 610 20.46 -24.18 9.68
CA TRP A 610 20.55 -22.72 9.73
C TRP A 610 20.97 -22.22 11.10
N THR A 611 20.44 -22.80 12.18
CA THR A 611 20.77 -22.43 13.56
C THR A 611 22.22 -22.77 13.90
N VAL A 612 22.72 -23.92 13.44
CA VAL A 612 24.14 -24.32 13.57
C VAL A 612 25.05 -23.41 12.74
N MET A 613 24.65 -23.05 11.53
CA MET A 613 25.42 -22.12 10.68
C MET A 613 25.46 -20.71 11.28
N THR A 614 24.33 -20.19 11.78
CA THR A 614 24.29 -18.86 12.43
C THR A 614 25.04 -18.83 13.74
N THR A 615 25.02 -19.91 14.53
CA THR A 615 25.86 -20.00 15.74
C THR A 615 27.34 -20.07 15.41
N ARG A 616 27.74 -20.84 14.39
CA ARG A 616 29.13 -20.81 13.88
C ARG A 616 29.54 -19.44 13.34
N LEU A 617 28.66 -18.76 12.62
CA LEU A 617 28.93 -17.44 12.06
C LEU A 617 29.06 -16.39 13.17
N ARG A 618 28.24 -16.46 14.22
CA ARG A 618 28.39 -15.66 15.45
C ARG A 618 29.69 -15.97 16.20
N GLN A 619 30.09 -17.24 16.29
CA GLN A 619 31.35 -17.63 16.91
C GLN A 619 32.58 -17.13 16.13
N LEU A 620 32.52 -17.15 14.79
CA LEU A 620 33.56 -16.58 13.92
C LEU A 620 33.61 -15.04 14.01
N GLN A 621 32.46 -14.37 14.17
CA GLN A 621 32.40 -12.92 14.43
C GLN A 621 32.89 -12.53 15.83
N SER A 622 32.91 -13.46 16.80
CA SER A 622 33.49 -13.24 18.13
C SER A 622 34.99 -13.57 18.25
N LEU A 623 35.60 -14.09 17.17
CA LEU A 623 37.03 -14.44 17.08
C LEU A 623 37.80 -13.54 16.10
N GLN A 624 37.17 -12.49 15.58
CA GLN A 624 37.80 -11.27 15.05
C GLN A 624 37.68 -10.16 16.08
#